data_AF-A0A3B5LET9-F1
#
_entry.id   AF-A0A3B5LET9-F1
#
_cell.length_a   1.000
_cell.length_b   1.000
_cell.length_c   1.000
_cell.angle_alpha   90.00
_cell.angle_beta   90.00
_cell.angle_gamma   90.00
#
_symmetry.space_group_name_H-M   'P 1'
#
loop_
_entity.id
_entity.type
_entity.pdbx_description
1 polymer ?
#
loop_
_entity_poly.entity_id
_entity_poly.type
_entity_poly.pdbx_seq_one_letter_code
_entity_poly.pdbx_strand_id
1 'polypeptide(L)'
;TELYFQNPATLLTTIPIALNLIEKFGQVSGYRLNLSKSVKFPIKKKACQMTFHSFLFTVSKNSFDYLGVCVTYDYNCLFNKNFTKALNKAKLDMEK
;
A
#
# COMPACT_ATOMS: atom_id res chain seq x y z
N THR A 1 -7.19 9.63 4.72
CA THR A 1 -7.34 9.18 6.12
C THR A 1 -6.37 8.03 6.34
N GLU A 2 -5.24 8.27 7.01
CA GLU A 2 -4.21 7.26 7.23
C GLU A 2 -4.48 6.48 8.52
N LEU A 3 -4.39 5.15 8.46
CA LEU A 3 -4.66 4.27 9.60
C LEU A 3 -3.33 3.87 10.27
N TYR A 4 -3.05 4.41 11.45
CA TYR A 4 -1.86 4.11 12.26
C TYR A 4 -2.12 2.88 13.15
N PHE A 5 -1.39 1.76 12.94
CA PHE A 5 -1.59 0.53 13.72
C PHE A 5 -0.36 0.15 14.55
N GLN A 6 -0.50 0.18 15.87
CA GLN A 6 0.57 -0.06 16.84
C GLN A 6 0.47 -1.44 17.53
N ASN A 7 -0.71 -2.08 17.50
CA ASN A 7 -0.98 -3.34 18.19
C ASN A 7 -1.57 -4.41 17.23
N PRO A 8 -1.01 -5.64 17.22
CA PRO A 8 -1.58 -6.78 16.49
C PRO A 8 -3.07 -7.03 16.74
N ALA A 9 -3.52 -6.87 17.98
CA ALA A 9 -4.90 -7.11 18.36
C ALA A 9 -5.86 -6.07 17.76
N THR A 10 -5.43 -4.81 17.65
CA THR A 10 -6.26 -3.78 17.00
C THR A 10 -6.33 -3.98 15.49
N LEU A 11 -5.32 -4.58 14.86
CA LEU A 11 -5.39 -4.94 13.42
C LEU A 11 -6.50 -5.94 13.11
N LEU A 12 -6.68 -6.94 13.98
CA LEU A 12 -7.71 -7.97 13.83
C LEU A 12 -9.13 -7.43 14.02
N THR A 13 -9.31 -6.37 14.81
CA THR A 13 -10.63 -5.76 15.04
C THR A 13 -10.96 -4.63 14.06
N THR A 14 -9.97 -3.82 13.65
CA THR A 14 -10.21 -2.61 12.85
C THR A 14 -10.31 -2.87 11.35
N ILE A 15 -9.55 -3.81 10.78
CA ILE A 15 -9.62 -4.09 9.34
C ILE A 15 -11.03 -4.58 8.93
N PRO A 16 -11.67 -5.53 9.63
CA PRO A 16 -13.04 -5.94 9.29
C PRO A 16 -14.05 -4.79 9.35
N ILE A 17 -13.91 -3.88 10.33
CA ILE A 17 -14.77 -2.69 10.45
C ILE A 17 -14.58 -1.76 9.25
N ALA A 18 -13.34 -1.50 8.86
CA ALA A 18 -13.04 -0.67 7.70
C ALA A 18 -13.56 -1.29 6.39
N LEU A 19 -13.40 -2.61 6.23
CA LEU A 19 -13.93 -3.36 5.10
C LEU A 19 -15.45 -3.25 4.98
N ASN A 20 -16.16 -3.45 6.10
CA ASN A 20 -17.62 -3.29 6.15
C ASN A 20 -18.06 -1.86 5.82
N LEU A 21 -17.32 -0.85 6.27
CA LEU A 21 -17.63 0.55 5.93
C LEU A 21 -17.45 0.83 4.44
N ILE A 22 -16.36 0.35 3.84
CA ILE A 22 -16.11 0.48 2.39
C ILE A 22 -17.17 -0.27 1.60
N GLU A 23 -17.60 -1.44 2.06
CA GLU A 23 -18.68 -2.20 1.44
C GLU A 23 -20.02 -1.46 1.48
N LYS A 24 -20.40 -0.92 2.66
CA LYS A 24 -21.61 -0.09 2.81
C LYS A 24 -21.56 1.15 1.92
N PHE A 25 -20.41 1.82 1.85
CA PHE A 25 -20.21 2.93 0.91
C PHE A 25 -20.38 2.46 -0.54
N GLY A 26 -19.82 1.29 -0.87
CA GLY A 26 -19.94 0.67 -2.19
C GLY A 26 -21.37 0.34 -2.60
N GLN A 27 -22.25 0.00 -1.64
CA GLN A 27 -23.68 -0.19 -1.90
C GLN A 27 -24.38 1.11 -2.33
N VAL A 28 -23.93 2.26 -1.82
CA VAL A 28 -24.47 3.58 -2.18
C VAL A 28 -23.84 4.10 -3.47
N SER A 29 -22.53 3.94 -3.63
CA SER A 29 -21.78 4.51 -4.75
C SER A 29 -21.72 3.61 -6.00
N GLY A 30 -22.11 2.34 -5.88
CA GLY A 30 -21.94 1.31 -6.92
C GLY A 30 -20.50 0.80 -7.10
N TYR A 31 -19.55 1.22 -6.24
CA TYR A 31 -18.15 0.78 -6.34
C TYR A 31 -17.90 -0.48 -5.50
N ARG A 32 -17.07 -1.39 -6.00
CA ARG A 32 -16.67 -2.60 -5.28
C ARG A 32 -15.16 -2.62 -5.05
N LEU A 33 -14.75 -2.92 -3.82
CA LEU A 33 -13.34 -3.08 -3.46
C LEU A 33 -12.75 -4.29 -4.22
N ASN A 34 -11.62 -4.07 -4.89
CA ASN A 34 -10.88 -5.14 -5.54
C ASN A 34 -9.81 -5.68 -4.58
N LEU A 35 -10.09 -6.82 -3.94
CA LEU A 35 -9.18 -7.42 -2.97
C LEU A 35 -7.87 -7.92 -3.58
N SER A 36 -7.87 -8.41 -4.83
CA SER A 36 -6.66 -8.91 -5.49
C SER A 36 -5.70 -7.79 -5.91
N LYS A 37 -6.22 -6.58 -6.16
CA LYS A 37 -5.42 -5.37 -6.40
C LYS A 37 -5.09 -4.58 -5.13
N SER A 38 -5.76 -4.89 -4.03
CA SER A 38 -5.54 -4.22 -2.74
C SER A 38 -4.31 -4.82 -2.05
N VAL A 39 -3.40 -3.95 -1.61
CA VAL A 39 -2.13 -4.35 -1.00
C VAL A 39 -2.13 -3.97 0.47
N LYS A 40 -1.64 -4.88 1.30
CA LYS A 40 -1.24 -4.60 2.69
C LYS A 40 0.24 -4.29 2.74
N PHE A 41 0.58 -3.11 3.25
CA PHE A 41 1.96 -2.64 3.37
C PHE A 41 2.31 -2.32 4.83
N PRO A 42 3.06 -3.19 5.54
CA PRO A 42 3.44 -2.96 6.93
C PRO A 42 4.59 -1.94 7.03
N ILE A 43 4.38 -0.86 7.79
CA ILE A 43 5.36 0.25 7.91
C ILE A 43 6.38 0.01 9.04
N LYS A 44 6.02 -0.75 10.07
CA LYS A 44 6.91 -1.00 11.22
C LYS A 44 7.58 -2.37 11.12
N LYS A 45 8.85 -2.47 11.54
CA LYS A 45 9.63 -3.73 11.56
C LYS A 45 8.91 -4.87 12.28
N LYS A 46 8.27 -4.58 13.42
CA LYS A 46 7.45 -5.56 14.17
C LYS A 46 6.27 -6.07 13.35
N ALA A 47 5.63 -5.21 12.56
CA ALA A 47 4.53 -5.61 11.67
C ALA A 47 5.04 -6.42 10.46
N CYS A 48 6.23 -6.16 9.93
CA CYS A 48 6.83 -6.97 8.86
C CYS A 48 7.13 -8.42 9.29
N GLN A 49 7.40 -8.61 10.58
CA GLN A 49 7.67 -9.91 11.21
C GLN A 49 6.39 -10.68 11.57
N MET A 50 5.22 -10.03 11.56
CA MET A 50 3.96 -10.69 11.84
C MET A 50 3.51 -11.55 10.67
N THR A 51 2.87 -12.66 11.01
CA THR A 51 2.17 -13.53 10.07
C THR A 51 0.72 -13.08 9.93
N PHE A 52 0.30 -12.76 8.70
CA PHE A 52 -1.01 -12.19 8.39
C PHE A 52 -1.98 -13.24 7.80
N HIS A 53 -1.87 -14.50 8.21
CA HIS A 53 -2.56 -15.65 7.61
C HIS A 53 -4.09 -15.51 7.49
N SER A 54 -4.72 -14.59 8.21
CA SER A 54 -6.18 -14.37 8.23
C SER A 54 -6.71 -13.34 7.24
N PHE A 55 -5.89 -12.73 6.37
CA PHE A 55 -6.34 -11.61 5.53
C PHE A 55 -6.30 -11.91 4.02
N LEU A 56 -7.34 -11.46 3.31
CA LEU A 56 -7.55 -11.64 1.85
C LEU A 56 -6.66 -10.75 0.96
N PHE A 57 -5.78 -9.95 1.55
CA PHE A 57 -4.96 -8.97 0.84
C PHE A 57 -3.57 -9.51 0.54
N THR A 58 -3.04 -9.17 -0.64
CA THR A 58 -1.63 -9.38 -0.94
C THR A 58 -0.77 -8.56 0.01
N VAL A 59 0.19 -9.20 0.67
CA VAL A 59 1.15 -8.51 1.54
C VAL A 59 2.38 -8.14 0.74
N SER A 60 2.66 -6.85 0.62
CA SER A 60 3.97 -6.38 0.15
C SER A 60 4.78 -5.85 1.32
N LYS A 61 6.02 -6.33 1.48
CA LYS A 61 6.90 -5.95 2.60
C LYS A 61 7.98 -4.93 2.23
N ASN A 62 8.24 -4.74 0.93
CA ASN A 62 9.39 -3.99 0.45
C ASN A 62 8.97 -2.71 -0.29
N SER A 63 8.02 -2.82 -1.21
CA SER A 63 7.50 -1.67 -1.96
C SER A 63 6.17 -1.96 -2.63
N PHE A 64 5.43 -0.91 -2.99
CA PHE A 64 4.25 -1.02 -3.86
C PHE A 64 4.15 0.23 -4.74
N ASP A 65 3.49 0.10 -5.88
CA ASP A 65 3.31 1.23 -6.80
C ASP A 65 1.98 1.94 -6.52
N TYR A 66 2.04 3.27 -6.47
CA TYR A 66 0.89 4.13 -6.29
C TYR A 66 1.03 5.36 -7.18
N LEU A 67 0.09 5.53 -8.12
CA LEU A 67 0.06 6.66 -9.07
C LEU A 67 1.38 6.89 -9.82
N GLY A 68 2.08 5.80 -10.18
CA GLY A 68 3.36 5.86 -10.91
C GLY A 68 4.58 6.09 -10.01
N VAL A 69 4.40 6.19 -8.70
CA VAL A 69 5.48 6.27 -7.70
C VAL A 69 5.60 4.94 -6.98
N CYS A 70 6.82 4.40 -6.94
CA CYS A 70 7.17 3.23 -6.15
C CYS A 70 7.39 3.65 -4.69
N VAL A 71 6.42 3.37 -3.82
CA VAL A 71 6.52 3.61 -2.39
C VAL A 71 7.37 2.50 -1.78
N THR A 72 8.50 2.86 -1.17
CA THR A 72 9.46 1.92 -0.57
C THR A 72 9.32 1.88 0.95
N TYR A 73 9.63 0.73 1.55
CA TYR A 73 9.69 0.60 3.01
C TYR A 73 10.82 1.44 3.59
N ASP A 74 11.99 1.39 2.95
CA ASP A 74 13.12 2.26 3.27
C ASP A 74 13.01 3.57 2.49
N TYR A 75 12.87 4.68 3.20
CA TYR A 75 12.76 6.02 2.61
C TYR A 75 14.03 6.41 1.83
N ASN A 76 15.20 5.90 2.21
CA ASN A 76 16.46 6.17 1.50
C ASN A 76 16.41 5.65 0.06
N CYS A 77 15.62 4.61 -0.19
CA CYS A 77 15.44 4.05 -1.53
C CYS A 77 14.47 4.85 -2.41
N LEU A 78 13.66 5.75 -1.84
CA LEU A 78 12.58 6.42 -2.54
C LEU A 78 13.10 7.29 -3.69
N PHE A 79 14.17 8.05 -3.46
CA PHE A 79 14.78 8.91 -4.48
C PHE A 79 15.31 8.10 -5.66
N ASN A 80 16.13 7.09 -5.40
CA ASN A 80 16.76 6.28 -6.45
C ASN A 80 15.73 5.47 -7.25
N LYS A 81 14.69 4.95 -6.59
CA LYS A 81 13.63 4.17 -7.26
C LYS A 81 12.72 5.00 -8.15
N ASN A 82 12.54 6.28 -7.81
CA ASN A 82 11.59 7.15 -8.50
C ASN A 82 12.29 8.24 -9.32
N PHE A 83 13.03 9.13 -8.66
CA PHE A 83 13.59 10.33 -9.27
C PHE A 83 14.66 10.03 -10.30
N THR A 84 15.60 9.13 -10.00
CA THR A 84 16.66 8.74 -10.96
C THR A 84 16.06 8.20 -12.25
N LYS A 85 15.01 7.36 -12.14
CA LYS A 85 14.30 6.80 -13.29
C LYS A 85 13.58 7.90 -14.08
N ALA A 86 12.90 8.80 -13.40
CA ALA A 86 12.19 9.92 -14.04
C ALA A 86 13.15 10.88 -14.76
N LEU A 87 14.29 11.21 -14.13
CA LEU A 87 15.31 12.09 -14.69
C LEU A 87 15.93 11.49 -15.96
N ASN A 88 16.29 10.20 -15.93
CA ASN A 88 16.85 9.53 -17.11
C ASN A 88 15.84 9.49 -18.26
N LYS A 89 14.56 9.26 -17.96
CA LYS A 89 13.50 9.32 -18.97
C LYS A 89 13.40 10.73 -19.56
N ALA A 90 13.38 11.77 -18.74
CA ALA A 90 13.31 13.14 -19.21
C ALA A 90 14.51 13.51 -20.12
N LYS A 91 15.73 13.06 -19.78
CA LYS A 91 16.91 13.25 -20.64
C LYS A 91 16.74 12.62 -22.02
N LEU A 92 16.30 11.35 -22.06
CA LEU A 92 16.06 10.64 -23.32
C LEU A 92 14.95 11.27 -24.16
N ASP A 93 13.92 11.80 -23.50
CA ASP A 93 12.81 12.48 -24.19
C ASP A 93 13.24 13.85 -24.76
N MET A 94 14.29 14.48 -24.22
CA MET A 94 14.88 15.73 -24.72
C MET A 94 15.91 15.53 -25.85
N GLU A 95 16.44 14.32 -26.00
CA GLU A 95 17.36 13.94 -27.08
C GLU A 95 16.62 13.52 -28.37
N LYS A 96 15.28 13.47 -28.32
CA LYS A 96 14.40 13.23 -29.46
C LYS A 96 13.87 14.53 -30.04
#